data_AF-A0A202E5R8-F1
#
_entry.id   AF-A0A202E5R8-F1
#
_cell.length_a   1.000
_cell.length_b   1.000
_cell.length_c   1.000
_cell.angle_alpha   90.00
_cell.angle_beta   90.00
_cell.angle_gamma   90.00
#
_symmetry.space_group_name_H-M   'P 1'
#
loop_
_entity.id
_entity.type
_entity.pdbx_description
1 polymer ?
#
loop_
_entity_poly.entity_id
_entity_poly.type
_entity_poly.pdbx_seq_one_letter_code
_entity_poly.pdbx_strand_id
1 'polypeptide(L)'
;MNRRDLFAIAGSGVTIPVVGCLQRGSSNTDVLTPSPSIDTEAPADCGPAALSLSERLGDNPGDEGPCPEDAKPAIAVENERDEDVTVSVDIDHDDALTESYALDSGERVLERQAFQSVESGWFGSTELRATIQIENEPDREVVWPDRSCYRHAIAIVPDGLEIGWIEPLDGVGDIDHDCYTGDTVSFRLESLGEVRTVSVTIVDVCAETETTETVDAGAYEEGVWLSDVLTNGGVYEITVSVENGPTETYAFDAECGGLNAVIDEDGDLDVFPIPME
;
A
#
# COMPACT_ATOMS: atom_id res chain seq x y z
N MET A 1 -10.33 -16.65 16.78
CA MET A 1 -11.31 -16.03 17.71
C MET A 1 -11.81 -14.77 17.03
N ASN A 2 -13.07 -14.78 16.56
CA ASN A 2 -13.66 -13.72 15.75
C ASN A 2 -14.03 -12.48 16.58
N ARG A 3 -13.75 -11.29 16.05
CA ARG A 3 -14.62 -10.10 16.11
C ARG A 3 -14.04 -8.92 15.30
N ARG A 4 -14.49 -8.79 14.05
CA ARG A 4 -14.63 -7.50 13.35
C ARG A 4 -16.12 -7.18 13.37
N ASP A 5 -16.51 -6.08 14.00
CA ASP A 5 -17.89 -5.57 13.99
C ASP A 5 -17.96 -4.29 13.14
N LEU A 6 -18.62 -4.44 11.98
CA LEU A 6 -19.67 -3.57 11.39
C LEU A 6 -19.42 -2.06 11.17
N PHE A 7 -19.30 -1.69 9.89
CA PHE A 7 -19.77 -0.40 9.38
C PHE A 7 -21.30 -0.39 9.26
N ALA A 8 -21.94 0.65 9.80
CA ALA A 8 -23.36 0.90 9.64
C ALA A 8 -23.60 2.11 8.73
N ILE A 9 -24.28 1.84 7.60
CA ILE A 9 -24.85 2.82 6.67
C ILE A 9 -26.05 3.51 7.34
N ALA A 10 -26.14 4.83 7.20
CA ALA A 10 -27.42 5.54 7.31
C ALA A 10 -27.45 6.76 6.38
N GLY A 11 -28.16 6.64 5.27
CA GLY A 11 -28.53 7.73 4.38
C GLY A 11 -29.67 8.59 4.93
N SER A 12 -29.67 9.86 4.53
CA SER A 12 -30.83 10.76 4.38
C SER A 12 -30.25 12.09 3.85
N GLY A 13 -30.65 12.67 2.73
CA GLY A 13 -31.96 12.76 2.12
C GLY A 13 -32.55 14.14 2.37
N VAL A 14 -32.07 15.20 1.69
CA VAL A 14 -32.75 16.51 1.64
C VAL A 14 -32.52 17.19 0.29
N THR A 15 -33.58 17.37 -0.49
CA THR A 15 -33.69 18.29 -1.63
C THR A 15 -34.29 19.62 -1.18
N ILE A 16 -33.74 20.76 -1.61
CA ILE A 16 -34.38 22.10 -1.48
C ILE A 16 -34.27 22.87 -2.81
N PRO A 17 -35.33 23.58 -3.26
CA PRO A 17 -35.47 24.09 -4.62
C PRO A 17 -34.97 25.54 -4.83
N VAL A 18 -34.85 25.86 -6.12
CA VAL A 18 -34.47 27.12 -6.76
C VAL A 18 -35.46 28.28 -6.54
N VAL A 19 -34.94 29.48 -6.19
CA VAL A 19 -35.48 30.84 -6.44
C VAL A 19 -34.25 31.80 -6.41
N GLY A 20 -33.96 32.79 -7.26
CA GLY A 20 -34.57 33.40 -8.43
C GLY A 20 -33.78 34.70 -8.80
N CYS A 21 -33.55 34.92 -10.10
CA CYS A 21 -33.34 36.15 -10.89
C CYS A 21 -32.61 37.43 -10.38
N LEU A 22 -31.51 37.76 -11.09
CA LEU A 22 -31.14 39.03 -11.80
C LEU A 22 -31.07 40.39 -11.06
N GLN A 23 -29.86 41.01 -10.98
CA GLN A 23 -29.42 42.17 -11.82
C GLN A 23 -28.11 42.88 -11.34
N ARG A 24 -27.10 42.88 -12.23
CA ARG A 24 -26.35 44.01 -12.84
C ARG A 24 -25.75 45.16 -11.97
N GLY A 25 -24.42 45.29 -12.03
CA GLY A 25 -23.65 46.55 -11.85
C GLY A 25 -22.16 46.32 -12.18
N SER A 26 -21.72 46.53 -13.43
CA SER A 26 -20.95 47.69 -13.92
C SER A 26 -19.57 47.93 -13.29
N SER A 27 -18.54 47.67 -14.11
CA SER A 27 -17.25 48.35 -14.27
C SER A 27 -16.26 48.39 -13.09
N ASN A 28 -15.19 47.61 -13.21
CA ASN A 28 -13.84 48.17 -13.37
C ASN A 28 -12.93 47.17 -14.09
N THR A 29 -12.28 47.68 -15.14
CA THR A 29 -11.25 46.99 -15.92
C THR A 29 -9.95 47.11 -15.14
N ASP A 30 -9.62 46.10 -14.34
CA ASP A 30 -8.25 45.86 -13.90
C ASP A 30 -7.74 44.59 -14.58
N VAL A 31 -6.59 44.77 -15.23
CA VAL A 31 -5.87 43.76 -16.00
C VAL A 31 -5.36 42.71 -15.02
N LEU A 32 -6.13 41.62 -14.88
CA LEU A 32 -5.64 40.40 -14.26
C LEU A 32 -4.98 39.57 -15.37
N THR A 33 -3.65 39.55 -15.34
CA THR A 33 -2.85 38.51 -15.98
C THR A 33 -3.50 37.15 -15.73
N PRO A 34 -3.71 36.30 -16.75
CA PRO A 34 -4.16 34.94 -16.50
C PRO A 34 -3.12 34.29 -15.57
N SER A 35 -3.60 33.77 -14.44
CA SER A 35 -2.84 32.79 -13.69
C SER A 35 -2.37 31.72 -14.67
N PRO A 36 -1.10 31.28 -14.64
CA PRO A 36 -0.71 30.15 -15.45
C PRO A 36 -1.66 29.01 -15.09
N SER A 37 -2.42 28.55 -16.07
CA SER A 37 -2.94 27.20 -16.08
C SER A 37 -1.70 26.33 -15.92
N ILE A 38 -1.59 25.65 -14.77
CA ILE A 38 -0.71 24.49 -14.68
C ILE A 38 -1.30 23.52 -15.70
N ASP A 39 -0.68 23.48 -16.88
CA ASP A 39 -0.81 22.35 -17.78
C ASP A 39 -0.23 21.17 -17.00
N THR A 40 -1.07 20.52 -16.19
CA THR A 40 -0.76 19.22 -15.62
C THR A 40 -0.84 18.25 -16.79
N GLU A 41 0.26 18.11 -17.53
CA GLU A 41 0.57 16.83 -18.15
C GLU A 41 0.38 15.79 -17.04
N ALA A 42 -0.61 14.90 -17.21
CA ALA A 42 -0.75 13.75 -16.33
C ALA A 42 0.60 13.03 -16.29
N PRO A 43 1.25 12.88 -15.12
CA PRO A 43 2.54 12.22 -15.05
C PRO A 43 2.37 10.79 -15.55
N ALA A 44 3.14 10.43 -16.58
CA ALA A 44 3.07 9.16 -17.27
C ALA A 44 3.71 8.00 -16.48
N ASP A 45 3.74 8.06 -15.15
CA ASP A 45 4.26 6.97 -14.32
C ASP A 45 3.53 6.98 -12.98
N CYS A 46 2.60 6.06 -12.83
CA CYS A 46 1.74 5.96 -11.65
C CYS A 46 2.38 5.20 -10.48
N GLY A 47 3.69 5.02 -10.58
CA GLY A 47 4.45 4.15 -9.69
C GLY A 47 4.11 2.67 -9.89
N PRO A 48 4.97 1.77 -9.43
CA PRO A 48 4.74 0.34 -9.52
C PRO A 48 3.54 -0.14 -8.70
N ALA A 49 3.09 0.60 -7.68
CA ALA A 49 1.93 0.19 -6.86
C ALA A 49 0.60 0.25 -7.60
N ALA A 50 0.50 1.08 -8.64
CA ALA A 50 -0.66 1.14 -9.51
C ALA A 50 -0.78 -0.06 -10.47
N LEU A 51 0.29 -0.86 -10.61
CA LEU A 51 0.29 -2.05 -11.45
C LEU A 51 -0.37 -3.23 -10.71
N SER A 52 -1.06 -4.06 -11.47
CA SER A 52 -1.56 -5.35 -11.00
C SER A 52 -0.40 -6.29 -10.61
N LEU A 53 -0.69 -7.39 -9.91
CA LEU A 53 0.35 -8.35 -9.57
C LEU A 53 0.90 -9.04 -10.83
N SER A 54 0.03 -9.44 -11.77
CA SER A 54 0.38 -10.09 -13.03
C SER A 54 1.37 -9.25 -13.86
N GLU A 55 1.15 -7.94 -13.95
CA GLU A 55 2.03 -7.01 -14.66
C GLU A 55 3.44 -6.88 -14.05
N ARG A 56 3.60 -7.27 -12.77
CA ARG A 56 4.86 -7.18 -12.04
C ARG A 56 5.59 -8.52 -11.93
N LEU A 57 4.98 -9.62 -12.36
CA LEU A 57 5.59 -10.95 -12.27
C LEU A 57 6.86 -11.02 -13.13
N GLY A 58 7.96 -11.37 -12.49
CA GLY A 58 9.18 -11.83 -13.13
C GLY A 58 9.28 -13.37 -13.14
N ASP A 59 10.16 -13.89 -13.99
CA ASP A 59 10.50 -15.33 -14.08
C ASP A 59 11.73 -15.72 -13.23
N ASN A 60 12.34 -14.77 -12.53
CA ASN A 60 13.59 -14.96 -11.79
C ASN A 60 13.33 -14.91 -10.28
N PRO A 61 13.77 -15.91 -9.49
CA PRO A 61 13.64 -15.92 -8.02
C PRO A 61 14.61 -14.99 -7.26
N GLY A 62 15.47 -14.25 -7.96
CA GLY A 62 16.42 -13.32 -7.32
C GLY A 62 17.73 -13.96 -6.86
N ASP A 63 18.04 -15.16 -7.36
CA ASP A 63 19.22 -15.96 -6.95
C ASP A 63 20.56 -15.41 -7.47
N GLU A 64 20.54 -14.38 -8.32
CA GLU A 64 21.73 -13.85 -8.99
C GLU A 64 22.51 -12.82 -8.14
N GLY A 65 22.03 -12.49 -6.93
CA GLY A 65 22.58 -11.46 -6.03
C GLY A 65 23.05 -11.97 -4.67
N PRO A 66 23.44 -11.07 -3.75
CA PRO A 66 23.77 -11.38 -2.36
C PRO A 66 22.50 -11.75 -1.57
N CYS A 67 21.86 -12.84 -1.96
CA CYS A 67 20.71 -13.36 -1.24
C CYS A 67 21.20 -13.89 0.12
N PRO A 68 20.59 -13.56 1.28
CA PRO A 68 20.97 -14.16 2.55
C PRO A 68 20.78 -15.68 2.54
N GLU A 69 21.62 -16.43 3.26
CA GLU A 69 21.52 -17.90 3.32
C GLU A 69 20.27 -18.36 4.08
N ASP A 70 19.73 -17.48 4.91
CA ASP A 70 18.53 -17.64 5.74
C ASP A 70 17.31 -16.88 5.19
N ALA A 71 17.37 -16.39 3.94
CA ALA A 71 16.26 -15.71 3.30
C ALA A 71 14.98 -16.57 3.36
N LYS A 72 13.91 -16.02 3.91
CA LYS A 72 12.65 -16.73 4.08
C LYS A 72 11.73 -16.45 2.91
N PRO A 73 11.04 -17.46 2.35
CA PRO A 73 10.07 -17.19 1.32
C PRO A 73 8.80 -16.53 1.91
N ALA A 74 8.14 -15.75 1.07
CA ALA A 74 6.91 -15.02 1.38
C ALA A 74 5.99 -15.06 0.16
N ILE A 75 4.70 -14.77 0.36
CA ILE A 75 3.70 -14.89 -0.69
C ILE A 75 2.83 -13.63 -0.82
N ALA A 76 2.59 -13.22 -2.05
CA ALA A 76 1.56 -12.27 -2.43
C ALA A 76 0.49 -12.98 -3.26
N VAL A 77 -0.78 -12.70 -2.99
CA VAL A 77 -1.91 -13.23 -3.75
C VAL A 77 -2.81 -12.07 -4.13
N GLU A 78 -3.19 -11.97 -5.40
CA GLU A 78 -4.13 -10.95 -5.89
C GLU A 78 -5.23 -11.58 -6.73
N ASN A 79 -6.46 -11.12 -6.51
CA ASN A 79 -7.60 -11.43 -7.36
C ASN A 79 -7.83 -10.32 -8.39
N GLU A 80 -7.41 -10.54 -9.63
CA GLU A 80 -7.57 -9.58 -10.72
C GLU A 80 -8.86 -9.80 -11.53
N ARG A 81 -9.70 -10.74 -11.10
CA ARG A 81 -11.00 -11.00 -11.72
C ARG A 81 -12.05 -10.01 -11.23
N ASP A 82 -13.14 -9.91 -11.99
CA ASP A 82 -14.29 -9.07 -11.65
C ASP A 82 -15.29 -9.75 -10.69
N GLU A 83 -14.98 -10.98 -10.26
CA GLU A 83 -15.71 -11.73 -9.24
C GLU A 83 -14.88 -12.02 -7.98
N ASP A 84 -15.56 -12.22 -6.85
CA ASP A 84 -14.95 -12.68 -5.60
C ASP A 84 -14.49 -14.14 -5.74
N VAL A 85 -13.31 -14.45 -5.19
CA VAL A 85 -12.72 -15.80 -5.24
C VAL A 85 -12.35 -16.28 -3.85
N THR A 86 -12.48 -17.58 -3.62
CA THR A 86 -11.84 -18.24 -2.48
C THR A 86 -10.69 -19.07 -3.01
N VAL A 87 -9.48 -18.76 -2.54
CA VAL A 87 -8.25 -19.46 -2.91
C VAL A 87 -7.62 -20.06 -1.66
N SER A 88 -7.10 -21.27 -1.77
CA SER A 88 -6.26 -21.89 -0.76
C SER A 88 -4.89 -22.19 -1.34
N VAL A 89 -3.86 -21.92 -0.55
CA VAL A 89 -2.47 -22.23 -0.86
C VAL A 89 -1.98 -23.22 0.18
N ASP A 90 -1.64 -24.42 -0.27
CA ASP A 90 -1.09 -25.49 0.56
C ASP A 90 0.33 -25.78 0.11
N ILE A 91 1.30 -25.74 1.03
CA ILE A 91 2.71 -25.93 0.69
C ILE A 91 3.23 -27.14 1.45
N ASP A 92 3.55 -28.19 0.70
CA ASP A 92 4.02 -29.47 1.23
C ASP A 92 5.50 -29.37 1.58
N HIS A 93 5.77 -28.90 2.81
CA HIS A 93 7.08 -28.87 3.42
C HIS A 93 6.96 -29.15 4.94
N ASP A 94 8.05 -29.57 5.60
CA ASP A 94 8.05 -30.11 6.98
C ASP A 94 7.28 -29.27 8.03
N ASP A 95 7.09 -27.97 7.78
CA ASP A 95 6.10 -27.09 8.42
C ASP A 95 5.13 -26.55 7.36
N ALA A 96 4.06 -27.30 7.07
CA ALA A 96 3.14 -26.99 5.99
C ALA A 96 2.37 -25.69 6.25
N LEU A 97 2.44 -24.75 5.30
CA LEU A 97 1.52 -23.63 5.22
C LEU A 97 0.25 -24.15 4.54
N THR A 98 -0.90 -24.06 5.22
CA THR A 98 -2.22 -24.28 4.61
C THR A 98 -3.09 -23.09 4.95
N GLU A 99 -3.13 -22.11 4.04
CA GLU A 99 -3.90 -20.88 4.21
C GLU A 99 -5.02 -20.79 3.19
N SER A 100 -6.09 -20.06 3.56
CA SER A 100 -7.23 -19.82 2.69
C SER A 100 -7.67 -18.38 2.79
N TYR A 101 -7.80 -17.74 1.63
CA TYR A 101 -8.16 -16.35 1.46
C TYR A 101 -9.50 -16.27 0.72
N ALA A 102 -10.43 -15.51 1.27
CA ALA A 102 -11.59 -15.01 0.53
C ALA A 102 -11.21 -13.62 0.04
N LEU A 103 -11.06 -13.46 -1.27
CA LEU A 103 -10.59 -12.25 -1.92
C LEU A 103 -11.74 -11.64 -2.71
N ASP A 104 -12.10 -10.41 -2.38
CA ASP A 104 -12.99 -9.60 -3.20
C ASP A 104 -12.32 -9.31 -4.56
N SER A 105 -13.10 -8.86 -5.55
CA SER A 105 -12.56 -8.38 -6.83
C SER A 105 -11.54 -7.25 -6.60
N GLY A 106 -10.33 -7.42 -7.15
CA GLY A 106 -9.21 -6.49 -6.99
C GLY A 106 -8.49 -6.56 -5.64
N GLU A 107 -8.88 -7.48 -4.75
CA GLU A 107 -8.23 -7.60 -3.45
C GLU A 107 -6.86 -8.28 -3.54
N ARG A 108 -5.89 -7.71 -2.81
CA ARG A 108 -4.53 -8.22 -2.67
C ARG A 108 -4.24 -8.55 -1.21
N VAL A 109 -3.71 -9.75 -0.97
CA VAL A 109 -3.18 -10.19 0.33
C VAL A 109 -1.67 -10.35 0.23
N LEU A 110 -0.97 -9.85 1.25
CA LEU A 110 0.48 -9.85 1.34
C LEU A 110 0.88 -10.56 2.65
N GLU A 111 1.51 -11.72 2.54
CA GLU A 111 2.04 -12.43 3.70
C GLU A 111 3.54 -12.16 3.82
N ARG A 112 3.95 -11.60 4.96
CA ARG A 112 5.35 -11.19 5.21
C ARG A 112 6.28 -12.38 5.43
N GLN A 113 5.78 -13.49 5.97
CA GLN A 113 6.56 -14.69 6.19
C GLN A 113 5.64 -15.91 6.02
N ALA A 114 5.84 -16.64 4.93
CA ALA A 114 5.08 -17.86 4.67
C ALA A 114 5.71 -19.09 5.37
N PHE A 115 7.00 -19.02 5.75
CA PHE A 115 7.76 -20.17 6.25
C PHE A 115 8.70 -19.80 7.39
N GLN A 116 8.88 -20.69 8.37
CA GLN A 116 10.07 -20.63 9.22
C GLN A 116 11.26 -21.19 8.44
N SER A 117 12.33 -20.41 8.27
CA SER A 117 13.58 -20.94 7.69
C SER A 117 14.00 -22.16 8.50
N VAL A 118 14.20 -23.29 7.83
CA VAL A 118 14.74 -24.48 8.48
C VAL A 118 16.13 -24.11 9.00
N GLU A 119 16.32 -24.11 10.33
CA GLU A 119 17.67 -24.03 10.89
C GLU A 119 18.51 -25.13 10.22
N SER A 120 19.44 -24.68 9.38
CA SER A 120 20.26 -25.47 8.47
C SER A 120 20.68 -26.79 9.09
N GLY A 121 20.04 -27.87 8.65
CA GLY A 121 20.25 -29.12 9.34
C GLY A 121 19.49 -30.29 8.77
N TRP A 122 19.26 -30.41 7.46
CA TRP A 122 19.19 -31.71 6.77
C TRP A 122 19.05 -31.56 5.25
N PHE A 123 19.79 -32.40 4.52
CA PHE A 123 19.71 -32.56 3.07
C PHE A 123 18.31 -33.07 2.67
N GLY A 124 17.61 -32.39 1.76
CA GLY A 124 16.33 -32.91 1.27
C GLY A 124 15.84 -32.32 -0.04
N SER A 125 15.35 -31.08 -0.02
CA SER A 125 14.70 -30.48 -1.18
C SER A 125 15.13 -29.04 -1.38
N THR A 126 15.67 -28.76 -2.56
CA THR A 126 15.92 -27.39 -3.06
C THR A 126 14.65 -26.75 -3.66
N GLU A 127 13.50 -27.39 -3.42
CA GLU A 127 12.24 -27.13 -4.08
C GLU A 127 11.11 -27.23 -3.04
N LEU A 128 10.28 -26.19 -2.93
CA LEU A 128 8.99 -26.17 -2.25
C LEU A 128 7.91 -26.54 -3.26
N ARG A 129 6.96 -27.39 -2.86
CA ARG A 129 5.80 -27.74 -3.70
C ARG A 129 4.57 -27.08 -3.12
N ALA A 130 3.96 -26.19 -3.88
CA ALA A 130 2.70 -25.54 -3.53
C ALA A 130 1.56 -26.13 -4.37
N THR A 131 0.42 -26.39 -3.73
CA THR A 131 -0.86 -26.67 -4.36
C THR A 131 -1.75 -25.46 -4.16
N ILE A 132 -2.13 -24.82 -5.27
CA ILE A 132 -3.07 -23.71 -5.30
C ILE A 132 -4.42 -24.26 -5.74
N GLN A 133 -5.45 -23.98 -4.96
CA GLN A 133 -6.82 -24.38 -5.26
C GLN A 133 -7.73 -23.15 -5.18
N ILE A 134 -8.33 -22.78 -6.31
CA ILE A 134 -9.43 -21.81 -6.36
C ILE A 134 -10.74 -22.60 -6.31
N GLU A 135 -11.72 -22.12 -5.54
CA GLU A 135 -13.01 -22.80 -5.42
C GLU A 135 -13.64 -23.06 -6.80
N ASN A 136 -14.07 -24.30 -7.05
CA ASN A 136 -14.67 -24.77 -8.31
C ASN A 136 -13.71 -24.88 -9.51
N GLU A 137 -12.40 -24.73 -9.30
CA GLU A 137 -11.37 -24.91 -10.31
C GLU A 137 -10.50 -26.15 -10.03
N PRO A 138 -9.81 -26.70 -11.05
CA PRO A 138 -8.84 -27.76 -10.82
C PRO A 138 -7.61 -27.23 -10.07
N ASP A 139 -7.11 -28.03 -9.14
CA ASP A 139 -5.90 -27.75 -8.40
C ASP A 139 -4.69 -27.54 -9.33
N ARG A 140 -3.80 -26.65 -8.93
CA ARG A 140 -2.54 -26.35 -9.62
C ARG A 140 -1.36 -26.62 -8.71
N GLU A 141 -0.49 -27.52 -9.16
CA GLU A 141 0.80 -27.72 -8.52
C GLU A 141 1.84 -26.77 -9.09
N VAL A 142 2.66 -26.22 -8.21
CA VAL A 142 3.72 -25.27 -8.49
C VAL A 142 4.97 -25.71 -7.74
N VAL A 143 6.13 -25.45 -8.33
CA VAL A 143 7.42 -25.68 -7.70
C VAL A 143 8.14 -24.35 -7.57
N TRP A 144 8.53 -24.02 -6.35
CA TRP A 144 9.32 -22.84 -6.02
C TRP A 144 10.67 -23.26 -5.46
N PRO A 145 11.71 -22.44 -5.57
CA PRO A 145 12.94 -22.69 -4.83
C PRO A 145 12.68 -22.58 -3.32
N ASP A 146 13.38 -23.39 -2.53
CA ASP A 146 13.35 -23.34 -1.05
C ASP A 146 13.91 -22.04 -0.48
N ARG A 147 14.71 -21.35 -1.29
CA ARG A 147 15.29 -20.04 -1.00
C ARG A 147 14.96 -19.09 -2.13
N SER A 148 14.43 -17.92 -1.79
CA SER A 148 14.13 -16.85 -2.74
C SER A 148 14.38 -15.52 -2.05
N CYS A 149 15.03 -14.61 -2.77
CA CYS A 149 15.16 -13.22 -2.30
C CYS A 149 14.08 -12.30 -2.86
N TYR A 150 13.24 -12.83 -3.74
CA TYR A 150 12.03 -12.17 -4.19
C TYR A 150 10.81 -12.82 -3.54
N ARG A 151 9.69 -12.07 -3.50
CA ARG A 151 8.43 -12.58 -2.98
C ARG A 151 7.76 -13.47 -4.02
N HIS A 152 7.30 -14.66 -3.62
CA HIS A 152 6.48 -15.50 -4.49
C HIS A 152 5.13 -14.83 -4.71
N ALA A 153 4.61 -14.90 -5.92
CA ALA A 153 3.37 -14.21 -6.25
C ALA A 153 2.43 -15.09 -7.06
N ILE A 154 1.15 -15.00 -6.72
CA ILE A 154 0.04 -15.68 -7.40
C ILE A 154 -0.96 -14.60 -7.83
N ALA A 155 -1.07 -14.37 -9.13
CA ALA A 155 -2.12 -13.54 -9.72
C ALA A 155 -3.26 -14.43 -10.25
N ILE A 156 -4.46 -14.21 -9.73
CA ILE A 156 -5.68 -14.87 -10.18
C ILE A 156 -6.29 -13.99 -11.27
N VAL A 157 -5.91 -14.27 -12.52
CA VAL A 157 -6.30 -13.47 -13.70
C VAL A 157 -7.56 -14.04 -14.36
N PRO A 158 -8.27 -13.29 -15.22
CA PRO A 158 -9.48 -13.77 -15.90
C PRO A 158 -9.28 -15.06 -16.72
N ASP A 159 -8.08 -15.28 -17.25
CA ASP A 159 -7.74 -16.45 -18.07
C ASP A 159 -7.15 -17.63 -17.25
N GLY A 160 -7.01 -17.48 -15.94
CA GLY A 160 -6.52 -18.55 -15.06
C GLY A 160 -5.64 -18.07 -13.91
N LEU A 161 -4.45 -18.64 -13.80
CA LEU A 161 -3.48 -18.39 -12.74
C LEU A 161 -2.13 -18.05 -13.37
N GLU A 162 -1.55 -16.94 -12.94
CA GLU A 162 -0.17 -16.57 -13.24
C GLU A 162 0.66 -16.59 -11.97
N ILE A 163 1.88 -17.11 -12.08
CA ILE A 163 2.74 -17.36 -10.93
C ILE A 163 4.15 -16.96 -11.31
N GLY A 164 4.80 -16.25 -10.40
CA GLY A 164 6.17 -15.78 -10.59
C GLY A 164 6.71 -15.17 -9.31
N TRP A 165 7.57 -14.18 -9.48
CA TRP A 165 8.27 -13.50 -8.39
C TRP A 165 8.15 -11.99 -8.52
N ILE A 166 8.10 -11.30 -7.39
CA ILE A 166 8.11 -9.84 -7.30
C ILE A 166 9.43 -9.39 -6.72
N GLU A 167 10.15 -8.54 -7.44
CA GLU A 167 11.36 -7.88 -6.96
C GLU A 167 11.02 -6.80 -5.92
N PRO A 168 11.79 -6.67 -4.82
CA PRO A 168 11.63 -5.57 -3.87
C PRO A 168 11.92 -4.20 -4.52
N LEU A 169 11.35 -3.13 -3.94
CA LEU A 169 11.55 -1.76 -4.40
C LEU A 169 12.95 -1.22 -4.12
N ASP A 170 13.52 -1.60 -2.99
CA ASP A 170 14.88 -1.25 -2.62
C ASP A 170 15.57 -2.42 -1.92
N GLY A 171 16.87 -2.55 -2.18
CA GLY A 171 17.71 -3.58 -1.62
C GLY A 171 17.53 -4.98 -2.24
N VAL A 172 18.50 -5.83 -1.93
CA VAL A 172 18.42 -7.28 -2.08
C VAL A 172 18.74 -7.84 -0.69
N GLY A 173 17.71 -8.23 0.06
CA GLY A 173 17.82 -8.58 1.46
C GLY A 173 17.02 -9.82 1.81
N ASP A 174 16.83 -10.06 3.12
CA ASP A 174 15.85 -11.02 3.59
C ASP A 174 14.49 -10.33 3.61
N ILE A 175 13.43 -11.07 3.28
CA ILE A 175 12.09 -10.52 3.05
C ILE A 175 11.52 -9.77 4.26
N ASP A 176 11.99 -10.08 5.47
CA ASP A 176 11.65 -9.35 6.71
C ASP A 176 12.11 -7.87 6.69
N HIS A 177 13.10 -7.50 5.85
CA HIS A 177 13.67 -6.15 5.74
C HIS A 177 13.49 -5.53 4.34
N ASP A 178 12.87 -6.25 3.41
CA ASP A 178 12.67 -5.79 2.04
C ASP A 178 11.30 -5.14 1.90
N CYS A 179 11.24 -3.97 1.26
CA CYS A 179 9.98 -3.28 0.96
C CYS A 179 9.45 -3.74 -0.39
N TYR A 180 8.23 -4.23 -0.42
CA TYR A 180 7.59 -4.62 -1.67
C TYR A 180 6.51 -3.62 -2.05
N THR A 181 6.40 -3.44 -3.35
CA THR A 181 5.37 -2.60 -3.95
C THR A 181 3.97 -3.05 -3.50
N GLY A 182 3.17 -2.10 -3.01
CA GLY A 182 1.82 -2.33 -2.52
C GLY A 182 1.73 -2.70 -1.03
N ASP A 183 2.86 -2.90 -0.34
CA ASP A 183 2.85 -3.05 1.12
C ASP A 183 2.43 -1.72 1.77
N THR A 184 1.59 -1.80 2.82
CA THR A 184 1.22 -0.62 3.61
C THR A 184 2.45 0.08 4.18
N VAL A 185 2.44 1.40 4.05
CA VAL A 185 3.45 2.31 4.57
C VAL A 185 2.97 2.98 5.85
N SER A 186 3.87 3.08 6.83
CA SER A 186 3.57 3.75 8.10
C SER A 186 3.69 5.27 7.96
N PHE A 187 2.65 6.00 8.37
CA PHE A 187 2.73 7.46 8.50
C PHE A 187 2.58 7.86 9.98
N ARG A 188 3.67 8.37 10.57
CA ARG A 188 3.71 8.86 11.95
C ARG A 188 3.48 10.37 12.02
N LEU A 189 2.69 10.79 13.01
CA LEU A 189 2.44 12.18 13.36
C LEU A 189 2.82 12.42 14.82
N GLU A 190 3.70 13.38 15.06
CA GLU A 190 4.23 13.68 16.39
C GLU A 190 4.17 15.19 16.67
N SER A 191 3.90 15.55 17.92
CA SER A 191 4.04 16.92 18.42
C SER A 191 4.93 16.87 19.66
N LEU A 192 6.08 17.55 19.62
CA LEU A 192 7.07 17.55 20.70
C LEU A 192 6.69 18.51 21.85
N GLY A 193 5.73 19.41 21.62
CA GLY A 193 5.23 20.37 22.59
C GLY A 193 3.83 20.02 23.11
N GLU A 194 2.88 20.94 22.88
CA GLU A 194 1.48 20.74 23.25
C GLU A 194 0.76 19.83 22.25
N VAL A 195 -0.33 19.19 22.67
CA VAL A 195 -1.22 18.46 21.76
C VAL A 195 -1.78 19.42 20.72
N ARG A 196 -1.72 19.06 19.45
CA ARG A 196 -2.23 19.86 18.32
C ARG A 196 -3.19 19.05 17.48
N THR A 197 -4.31 19.64 17.10
CA THR A 197 -5.19 19.05 16.09
C THR A 197 -4.58 19.26 14.70
N VAL A 198 -4.46 18.18 13.95
CA VAL A 198 -3.82 18.12 12.63
C VAL A 198 -4.79 17.50 11.65
N SER A 199 -4.94 18.14 10.48
CA SER A 199 -5.64 17.57 9.34
C SER A 199 -4.62 17.06 8.33
N VAL A 200 -4.73 15.79 7.97
CA VAL A 200 -3.91 15.15 6.94
C VAL A 200 -4.78 14.85 5.74
N THR A 201 -4.43 15.40 4.59
CA THR A 201 -5.08 15.12 3.31
C THR A 201 -4.12 14.34 2.43
N ILE A 202 -4.58 13.21 1.91
CA ILE A 202 -3.80 12.32 1.06
C ILE A 202 -4.53 12.22 -0.26
N VAL A 203 -3.86 12.64 -1.33
CA VAL A 203 -4.33 12.50 -2.70
C VAL A 203 -3.53 11.38 -3.35
N ASP A 204 -4.21 10.28 -3.66
CA ASP A 204 -3.68 9.26 -4.56
C ASP A 204 -3.77 9.80 -5.98
N VAL A 205 -2.61 10.11 -6.57
CA VAL A 205 -2.52 10.74 -7.89
C VAL A 205 -3.05 9.81 -8.98
N CYS A 206 -2.98 8.50 -8.75
CA CYS A 206 -3.27 7.47 -9.76
C CYS A 206 -4.71 6.98 -9.71
N ALA A 207 -5.22 6.75 -8.50
CA ALA A 207 -6.63 6.45 -8.32
C ALA A 207 -7.51 7.71 -8.46
N GLU A 208 -6.92 8.91 -8.50
CA GLU A 208 -7.60 10.20 -8.43
C GLU A 208 -8.54 10.28 -7.22
N THR A 209 -8.11 9.69 -6.09
CA THR A 209 -8.88 9.68 -4.84
C THR A 209 -8.25 10.59 -3.80
N GLU A 210 -9.11 11.17 -2.96
CA GLU A 210 -8.70 12.06 -1.88
C GLU A 210 -9.33 11.58 -0.57
N THR A 211 -8.50 11.46 0.46
CA THR A 211 -8.94 11.16 1.83
C THR A 211 -8.40 12.22 2.77
N THR A 212 -9.23 12.67 3.71
CA THR A 212 -8.82 13.60 4.76
C THR A 212 -9.12 12.99 6.12
N GLU A 213 -8.12 12.96 6.98
CA GLU A 213 -8.24 12.57 8.38
C GLU A 213 -7.88 13.73 9.31
N THR A 214 -8.52 13.79 10.46
CA THR A 214 -8.21 14.77 11.51
C THR A 214 -7.86 14.03 12.79
N VAL A 215 -6.69 14.32 13.34
CA VAL A 215 -6.15 13.65 14.53
C VAL A 215 -5.52 14.65 15.49
N ASP A 216 -5.44 14.29 16.76
CA ASP A 216 -4.74 15.08 17.77
C ASP A 216 -3.31 14.54 17.96
N ALA A 217 -2.33 15.21 17.32
CA ALA A 217 -0.91 14.87 17.41
C ALA A 217 -0.34 15.21 18.79
N GLY A 218 0.46 14.30 19.36
CA GLY A 218 1.01 14.43 20.72
C GLY A 218 0.06 13.95 21.84
N ALA A 219 -1.12 13.43 21.52
CA ALA A 219 -2.03 12.83 22.51
C ALA A 219 -1.49 11.53 23.14
N TYR A 220 -0.42 10.96 22.57
CA TYR A 220 0.22 9.72 23.01
C TYR A 220 1.74 9.93 23.12
N GLU A 221 2.37 9.26 24.10
CA GLU A 221 3.83 9.35 24.34
C GLU A 221 4.67 8.91 23.12
N GLU A 222 4.09 8.18 22.17
CA GLU A 222 4.75 7.67 20.96
C GLU A 222 4.27 8.34 19.65
N GLY A 223 3.38 9.34 19.72
CA GLY A 223 2.74 9.94 18.54
C GLY A 223 1.52 9.16 18.04
N VAL A 224 0.94 9.60 16.92
CA VAL A 224 -0.21 8.97 16.24
C VAL A 224 0.28 8.30 14.96
N TRP A 225 -0.16 7.07 14.70
CA TRP A 225 0.12 6.37 13.46
C TRP A 225 -1.13 6.31 12.59
N LEU A 226 -1.02 6.79 11.36
CA LEU A 226 -2.00 6.55 10.31
C LEU A 226 -1.54 5.30 9.54
N SER A 227 -2.34 4.24 9.64
CA SER A 227 -2.10 2.95 8.96
C SER A 227 -3.03 2.81 7.76
N ASP A 228 -2.59 2.06 6.75
CA ASP A 228 -3.38 1.73 5.53
C ASP A 228 -3.77 2.95 4.68
N VAL A 229 -3.03 4.05 4.80
CA VAL A 229 -3.27 5.29 4.05
C VAL A 229 -2.28 5.52 2.90
N LEU A 230 -1.15 4.82 2.91
CA LEU A 230 -0.09 4.89 1.91
C LEU A 230 0.40 3.48 1.61
N THR A 231 0.94 3.27 0.41
CA THR A 231 1.60 2.02 0.03
C THR A 231 2.96 2.28 -0.60
N ASN A 232 3.90 1.35 -0.41
CA ASN A 232 5.22 1.40 -1.00
C ASN A 232 5.09 1.34 -2.53
N GLY A 233 5.83 2.18 -3.25
CA GLY A 233 5.75 2.21 -4.71
C GLY A 233 4.57 3.01 -5.28
N GLY A 234 3.75 3.63 -4.43
CA GLY A 234 2.66 4.52 -4.85
C GLY A 234 3.10 5.97 -5.06
N VAL A 235 2.21 6.77 -5.64
CA VAL A 235 2.44 8.20 -5.91
C VAL A 235 1.34 9.02 -5.23
N TYR A 236 1.72 9.74 -4.18
CA TYR A 236 0.80 10.48 -3.33
C TYR A 236 1.22 11.94 -3.15
N GLU A 237 0.25 12.85 -3.14
CA GLU A 237 0.43 14.21 -2.62
C GLU A 237 -0.19 14.28 -1.21
N ILE A 238 0.65 14.55 -0.22
CA ILE A 238 0.28 14.49 1.20
C ILE A 238 0.36 15.89 1.77
N THR A 239 -0.76 16.45 2.20
CA THR A 239 -0.83 17.77 2.83
C THR A 239 -1.17 17.63 4.30
N VAL A 240 -0.27 18.11 5.16
CA VAL A 240 -0.42 18.13 6.61
C VAL A 240 -0.69 19.57 7.05
N SER A 241 -1.79 19.81 7.75
CA SER A 241 -2.22 21.14 8.20
C SER A 241 -2.49 21.15 9.69
N VAL A 242 -1.77 21.99 10.44
CA VAL A 242 -1.97 22.17 11.89
C VAL A 242 -3.08 23.19 12.13
N GLU A 243 -4.02 22.91 13.03
CA GLU A 243 -5.10 23.83 13.37
C GLU A 243 -4.53 25.17 13.88
N ASN A 244 -4.88 26.27 13.20
CA ASN A 244 -4.34 27.60 13.46
C ASN A 244 -2.80 27.70 13.35
N GLY A 245 -2.18 26.82 12.58
CA GLY A 245 -0.72 26.70 12.43
C GLY A 245 -0.26 26.58 10.97
N PRO A 246 0.95 26.02 10.74
CA PRO A 246 1.50 25.82 9.40
C PRO A 246 0.79 24.71 8.63
N THR A 247 1.01 24.73 7.31
CA THR A 247 0.61 23.69 6.37
C THR A 247 1.82 23.35 5.51
N GLU A 248 2.09 22.06 5.36
CA GLU A 248 3.15 21.53 4.50
C GLU A 248 2.60 20.47 3.56
N THR A 249 3.17 20.39 2.35
CA THR A 249 2.81 19.39 1.34
C THR A 249 4.07 18.62 0.93
N TYR A 250 3.98 17.29 0.98
CA TYR A 250 5.04 16.36 0.61
C TYR A 250 4.58 15.46 -0.54
N ALA A 251 5.44 15.25 -1.53
CA ALA A 251 5.21 14.28 -2.59
C ALA A 251 5.91 12.96 -2.22
N PHE A 252 5.14 11.91 -1.96
CA PHE A 252 5.66 10.56 -1.70
C PHE A 252 5.55 9.76 -2.99
N ASP A 253 6.69 9.55 -3.67
CA ASP A 253 6.74 9.02 -5.03
C ASP A 253 7.67 7.82 -5.12
N ALA A 254 7.07 6.63 -5.27
CA ALA A 254 7.77 5.36 -5.46
C ALA A 254 8.85 5.05 -4.41
N GLU A 255 8.67 5.56 -3.18
CA GLU A 255 9.63 5.39 -2.10
C GLU A 255 9.41 4.09 -1.34
N CYS A 256 10.52 3.62 -0.74
CA CYS A 256 10.57 2.54 0.22
C CYS A 256 10.63 3.14 1.63
N GLY A 257 9.70 2.76 2.50
CA GLY A 257 9.69 3.19 3.90
C GLY A 257 8.49 4.02 4.29
N GLY A 258 8.60 4.74 5.40
CA GLY A 258 7.53 5.51 6.05
C GLY A 258 7.53 6.99 5.73
N LEU A 259 6.53 7.69 6.29
CA LEU A 259 6.55 9.15 6.40
C LEU A 259 6.43 9.56 7.87
N ASN A 260 7.14 10.61 8.26
CA ASN A 260 6.99 11.26 9.56
C ASN A 260 6.61 12.72 9.36
N ALA A 261 5.61 13.20 10.10
CA ALA A 261 5.40 14.62 10.29
C ALA A 261 5.56 14.97 11.77
N VAL A 262 6.45 15.92 12.04
CA VAL A 262 6.79 16.36 13.39
C VAL A 262 6.47 17.84 13.54
N ILE A 263 5.70 18.17 14.57
CA ILE A 263 5.50 19.53 15.03
C ILE A 263 6.45 19.76 16.20
N ASP A 264 7.37 20.73 16.06
CA ASP A 264 8.35 21.00 17.11
C ASP A 264 7.77 21.80 18.29
N GLU A 265 8.60 22.13 19.28
CA GLU A 265 8.18 22.91 20.46
C GLU A 265 7.76 24.35 20.11
N ASP A 266 8.26 24.91 19.00
CA ASP A 266 7.96 26.25 18.53
C ASP A 266 6.68 26.28 17.66
N GLY A 267 6.20 25.11 17.23
CA GLY A 267 5.01 24.93 16.41
C GLY A 267 5.29 24.90 14.90
N ASP A 268 6.56 24.79 14.51
CA ASP A 268 6.97 24.57 13.14
C ASP A 268 6.71 23.10 12.75
N LEU A 269 6.33 22.86 11.49
CA LEU A 269 5.97 21.55 10.96
C LEU A 269 7.03 21.09 9.96
N ASP A 270 7.59 19.91 10.19
CA ASP A 270 8.49 19.24 9.25
C ASP A 270 7.88 17.91 8.82
N VAL A 271 7.92 17.62 7.51
CA VAL A 271 7.48 16.35 6.93
C VAL A 271 8.65 15.71 6.17
N PHE A 272 9.00 14.47 6.49
CA PHE A 272 10.17 13.80 5.93
C PHE A 272 10.02 12.26 5.92
N PRO A 273 10.72 11.55 5.02
CA PRO A 273 10.64 10.10 4.93
C PRO A 273 11.29 9.40 6.13
N ILE A 274 10.74 8.26 6.52
CA ILE A 274 11.31 7.34 7.50
C ILE A 274 11.98 6.21 6.72
N PRO A 275 13.32 6.07 6.75
CA PRO A 275 13.97 4.92 6.14
C PRO A 275 13.54 3.63 6.84
N MET A 276 13.50 2.52 6.10
CA MET A 276 13.34 1.20 6.74
C MET A 276 14.54 0.93 7.66
N GLU A 277 14.27 0.46 8.88
CA GLU A 277 15.28 0.05 9.86
C GLU A 277 15.66 -1.43 9.72
#